data_AF-A0A7J9M8P4-F1
#
_entry.id   AF-A0A7J9M8P4-F1
#
_cell.length_a   1.000
_cell.length_b   1.000
_cell.length_c   1.000
_cell.angle_alpha   90.00
_cell.angle_beta   90.00
_cell.angle_gamma   90.00
#
_symmetry.space_group_name_H-M   'P 1'
#
loop_
_entity.id
_entity.type
_entity.pdbx_description
1 polymer ?
#
loop_
_entity_poly.entity_id
_entity_poly.type
_entity_poly.pdbx_seq_one_letter_code
_entity_poly.pdbx_strand_id
1 'polypeptide(L)'
;STASQSSLFDHLINIWEFNPGPVPGSCSLYFLVDFKFQSPLYRQVASMFFKEVVSRMISSFSERCRLIYGPGVPVLENSYGERT
;
A
#
# COMPACT_ATOMS: atom_id res chain seq x y z
N SER A 1 -8.24 -4.62 -8.85
CA SER A 1 -7.84 -4.80 -10.26
C SER A 1 -6.56 -5.61 -10.32
N THR A 2 -6.59 -6.80 -10.93
CA THR A 2 -5.41 -7.66 -11.06
C THR A 2 -4.61 -7.21 -12.27
N ALA A 3 -3.39 -6.71 -12.05
CA ALA A 3 -2.48 -6.29 -13.11
C ALA A 3 -1.81 -7.53 -13.72
N SER A 4 -2.48 -8.18 -14.67
CA SER A 4 -1.98 -9.35 -15.38
C SER A 4 -1.22 -8.95 -16.63
N GLN A 5 0.01 -8.41 -16.51
CA GLN A 5 0.95 -8.33 -17.64
C GLN A 5 2.40 -7.97 -17.24
N SER A 6 3.01 -8.73 -16.33
CA SER A 6 4.49 -8.68 -16.21
C SER A 6 5.03 -10.10 -16.08
N SER A 7 6.02 -10.46 -16.90
CA SER A 7 6.75 -11.73 -16.87
C SER A 7 7.59 -11.95 -15.61
N LEU A 8 7.49 -11.02 -14.65
CA LEU A 8 8.27 -10.97 -13.42
C LEU A 8 7.58 -11.73 -12.29
N PHE A 9 6.25 -11.68 -12.21
CA PHE A 9 5.46 -12.25 -11.12
C PHE A 9 4.69 -13.49 -11.56
N ASP A 10 4.77 -14.54 -10.75
CA ASP A 10 3.85 -15.68 -10.76
C ASP A 10 2.46 -15.21 -10.33
N HIS A 11 2.40 -14.40 -9.27
CA HIS A 11 1.22 -13.62 -8.90
C HIS A 11 1.61 -12.31 -8.23
N LEU A 12 0.74 -11.31 -8.38
CA LEU A 12 0.78 -10.03 -7.69
C LEU A 12 -0.66 -9.67 -7.32
N ILE A 13 -0.96 -9.71 -6.03
CA ILE A 13 -2.24 -9.36 -5.43
C ILE A 13 -2.08 -8.01 -4.76
N ASN A 14 -3.02 -7.10 -5.03
CA ASN A 14 -3.03 -5.76 -4.47
C ASN A 14 -4.46 -5.45 -3.99
N ILE A 15 -4.64 -5.36 -2.68
CA ILE A 15 -5.93 -5.13 -2.02
C ILE A 15 -5.91 -3.78 -1.31
N TRP A 16 -6.97 -3.02 -1.51
CA TRP A 16 -7.24 -1.75 -0.87
C TRP A 16 -8.60 -1.82 -0.22
N GLU A 17 -8.63 -1.61 1.09
CA GLU A 17 -9.86 -1.59 1.87
C GLU A 17 -9.97 -0.26 2.61
N PHE A 18 -11.05 0.46 2.33
CA PHE A 18 -11.34 1.74 2.95
C PHE A 18 -12.35 1.50 4.07
N ASN A 19 -11.91 1.72 5.30
CA ASN A 19 -12.72 1.57 6.49
C ASN A 19 -13.00 2.94 7.14
N PRO A 20 -14.12 3.11 7.86
CA PRO A 20 -14.33 4.30 8.67
C PRO A 20 -13.15 4.55 9.61
N GLY A 21 -12.65 5.78 9.66
CA GLY A 21 -11.55 6.15 10.55
C GLY A 21 -12.03 6.44 11.97
N PRO A 22 -11.10 6.59 12.93
CA PRO A 22 -11.42 6.76 14.35
C PRO A 22 -12.14 8.10 14.66
N VAL A 23 -12.07 9.08 13.76
CA VAL A 23 -12.72 10.39 13.92
C VAL A 23 -13.63 10.71 12.72
N PRO A 24 -14.71 11.49 12.90
CA PRO A 24 -15.56 11.93 11.80
C PRO A 24 -14.76 12.62 10.69
N GLY A 25 -15.00 12.22 9.44
CA GLY A 25 -14.26 12.75 8.29
C GLY A 25 -12.88 12.11 8.05
N SER A 26 -12.49 11.10 8.83
CA SER A 26 -11.30 10.29 8.57
C SER A 26 -11.65 8.91 8.00
N CYS A 27 -10.68 8.28 7.34
CA CYS A 27 -10.79 6.92 6.81
C CYS A 27 -9.51 6.15 7.18
N SER A 28 -9.67 4.91 7.63
CA SER A 28 -8.58 3.96 7.82
C SER A 28 -8.40 3.18 6.53
N LEU A 29 -7.22 3.30 5.93
CA LEU A 29 -6.86 2.53 4.75
C LEU A 29 -6.11 1.26 5.18
N TYR A 30 -6.67 0.10 4.85
CA TYR A 30 -5.95 -1.17 4.90
C TYR A 30 -5.42 -1.50 3.51
N PHE A 31 -4.14 -1.86 3.46
CA PHE A 31 -3.43 -2.12 2.23
C PHE A 31 -2.64 -3.43 2.37
N LEU A 32 -2.89 -4.36 1.44
CA LEU A 32 -2.21 -5.64 1.37
C LEU A 32 -1.63 -5.84 -0.02
N VAL A 33 -0.34 -6.19 -0.07
CA VAL A 33 0.33 -6.64 -1.28
C VAL A 33 0.93 -8.00 -1.02
N ASP A 34 0.53 -8.98 -1.82
CA ASP A 34 1.11 -10.32 -1.82
C ASP A 34 1.65 -10.62 -3.22
N PHE A 35 2.86 -11.16 -3.29
CA PHE A 35 3.51 -11.41 -4.56
C PHE A 35 4.48 -12.57 -4.51
N LYS A 36 4.65 -13.19 -5.68
CA LYS A 36 5.67 -14.21 -5.91
C LYS A 36 6.33 -13.98 -7.24
N PHE A 37 7.66 -13.99 -7.25
CA PHE A 37 8.43 -13.93 -8.48
C PHE A 37 8.39 -15.27 -9.23
N GLN A 38 8.42 -15.21 -10.55
CA GLN A 38 8.60 -16.38 -11.42
C GLN A 38 9.94 -17.08 -11.14
N SER A 39 11.03 -16.32 -10.96
CA SER A 39 12.38 -16.87 -10.76
C SER A 39 12.88 -16.72 -9.31
N PRO A 40 13.46 -17.78 -8.72
CA PRO A 40 14.04 -17.74 -7.37
C PRO A 40 15.24 -16.79 -7.20
N LEU A 41 15.87 -16.38 -8.31
CA LEU A 41 17.02 -15.47 -8.32
C LEU A 41 16.65 -14.06 -7.83
N TYR A 42 15.40 -13.65 -8.00
CA TYR A 42 14.91 -12.33 -7.57
C TYR A 42 14.57 -12.26 -6.07
N ARG A 43 14.74 -13.34 -5.30
CA ARG A 43 14.48 -13.32 -3.85
C ARG A 43 15.31 -12.27 -3.10
N GLN A 44 16.53 -11.99 -3.56
CA GLN A 44 17.40 -11.01 -2.91
C GLN A 44 16.97 -9.55 -3.13
N VAL A 45 16.25 -9.26 -4.22
CA VAL A 45 15.72 -7.91 -4.51
C VAL A 45 14.28 -7.72 -4.03
N ALA A 46 13.63 -8.79 -3.55
CA ALA A 46 12.23 -8.77 -3.11
C ALA A 46 11.95 -7.76 -2.00
N SER A 47 12.83 -7.68 -1.00
CA SER A 47 12.66 -6.78 0.15
C SER A 47 12.81 -5.30 -0.24
N MET A 48 13.76 -4.97 -1.12
CA MET A 48 13.91 -3.63 -1.69
C MET A 48 12.72 -3.27 -2.58
N PHE A 49 12.29 -4.21 -3.43
CA PHE A 49 11.16 -4.01 -4.32
C PHE A 49 9.86 -3.71 -3.55
N PHE A 50 9.60 -4.45 -2.47
CA PHE A 50 8.42 -4.23 -1.64
C PHE A 50 8.39 -2.80 -1.09
N LYS A 51 9.47 -2.36 -0.43
CA LYS A 51 9.53 -1.01 0.16
C LYS A 51 9.29 0.08 -0.88
N GLU A 52 9.88 -0.05 -2.06
CA GLU A 52 9.71 0.92 -3.15
C GLU A 52 8.28 0.93 -3.72
N VAL A 53 7.68 -0.25 -3.96
CA VAL A 53 6.31 -0.33 -4.49
C VAL A 53 5.30 0.23 -3.50
N VAL A 54 5.41 -0.17 -2.23
CA VAL A 54 4.52 0.31 -1.17
C VAL A 54 4.64 1.82 -1.03
N SER A 55 5.87 2.36 -0.97
CA SER A 55 6.09 3.81 -0.90
C SER A 55 5.46 4.53 -2.09
N ARG A 56 5.68 4.05 -3.31
CA ARG A 56 5.13 4.67 -4.53
C ARG A 56 3.60 4.65 -4.55
N MET A 57 2.98 3.56 -4.11
CA MET A 57 1.53 3.44 -4.04
C MET A 57 0.93 4.40 -3.00
N ILE A 58 1.49 4.43 -1.77
CA ILE A 58 1.04 5.34 -0.72
C ILE A 58 1.22 6.80 -1.15
N SER A 59 2.38 7.15 -1.71
CA SER A 59 2.64 8.52 -2.20
C SER A 59 1.67 8.91 -3.32
N SER A 60 1.41 8.03 -4.29
CA SER A 60 0.48 8.31 -5.38
C SER A 60 -0.96 8.49 -4.88
N PHE A 61 -1.38 7.67 -3.92
CA PHE A 61 -2.69 7.79 -3.28
C PHE A 61 -2.81 9.10 -2.50
N SER A 62 -1.84 9.41 -1.64
CA SER A 62 -1.81 10.63 -0.83
C SER A 62 -1.82 11.88 -1.72
N GLU A 63 -1.04 11.87 -2.81
CA GLU A 63 -1.01 12.98 -3.77
C GLU A 63 -2.37 13.16 -4.46
N ARG A 64 -3.01 12.06 -4.89
CA ARG A 64 -4.35 12.13 -5.48
C ARG A 64 -5.36 12.68 -4.48
N CYS A 65 -5.32 12.23 -3.22
CA CYS A 65 -6.15 12.76 -2.16
C CYS A 65 -5.92 14.26 -1.96
N ARG A 66 -4.66 14.70 -1.95
CA ARG A 66 -4.31 16.12 -1.85
C ARG A 66 -4.92 16.96 -2.97
N LEU A 67 -4.90 16.44 -4.20
CA LEU A 67 -5.47 17.12 -5.37
C LEU A 67 -7.00 17.21 -5.34
N ILE A 68 -7.71 16.23 -4.77
CA ILE A 68 -9.19 16.22 -4.72
C ILE A 68 -9.70 16.95 -3.47
N TYR A 69 -9.10 16.64 -2.32
CA TYR A 69 -9.63 16.99 -1.00
C TYR A 69 -8.83 18.10 -0.30
N GLY A 70 -7.69 18.52 -0.86
CA GLY A 70 -6.81 19.50 -0.25
C GLY A 70 -5.82 18.91 0.77
N PRO A 71 -5.12 19.76 1.54
CA PRO A 71 -4.10 19.32 2.49
C PRO A 71 -4.66 18.34 3.54
N GLY A 72 -3.92 17.26 3.81
CA GLY A 72 -4.30 16.30 4.86
C GLY A 72 -4.27 16.94 6.25
N VAL A 73 -5.26 16.59 7.09
CA VAL A 73 -5.26 16.96 8.50
C VAL A 73 -4.34 15.99 9.24
N PRO A 74 -3.38 16.47 10.06
CA PRO A 74 -2.54 15.59 10.86
C PRO A 74 -3.40 14.84 11.87
N VAL A 75 -3.50 13.51 11.70
CA VAL A 75 -4.10 12.62 12.70
C VAL A 75 -2.98 12.31 13.71
N LEU A 76 -3.24 12.51 14.99
CA LEU A 76 -2.32 12.11 16.06
C LEU A 76 -2.19 10.59 16.04
N GLU A 77 -1.12 10.10 15.43
CA GLU A 77 -0.86 8.68 15.17
C GLU A 77 -0.37 7.99 16.46
N ASN A 78 -1.28 7.77 17.41
CA ASN A 78 -1.02 6.81 18.49
C ASN A 78 -1.63 5.46 18.11
N SER A 79 -0.74 4.47 17.91
CA SER A 79 -0.99 3.00 17.95
C SER A 79 -1.25 2.29 16.61
N TYR A 80 -0.21 2.12 15.79
CA TYR A 80 -0.08 0.98 14.84
C TYR A 80 1.06 0.02 15.24
N GLY A 81 1.40 -0.02 16.53
CA GLY A 81 2.48 -0.85 17.06
C GLY A 81 2.02 -1.66 18.27
N GLU A 82 1.01 -2.52 18.10
CA GLU A 82 0.73 -3.61 19.05
C GLU A 82 -0.16 -4.65 18.39
N ARG A 83 0.47 -5.57 17.65
CA ARG A 83 -0.09 -6.91 17.47
C ARG A 83 1.10 -7.88 17.41
N THR A 84 1.39 -8.42 18.61
CA THR A 84 2.21 -9.61 18.86
C THR A 84 1.83 -10.77 17.95
#